data_AF-A0A849GZL7-F1
#
_entry.id   AF-A0A849GZL7-F1
#
_cell.length_a   1.000
_cell.length_b   1.000
_cell.length_c   1.000
_cell.angle_alpha   90.00
_cell.angle_beta   90.00
_cell.angle_gamma   90.00
#
_symmetry.space_group_name_H-M   'P 1'
#
loop_
_entity.id
_entity.type
_entity.pdbx_description
1 polymer ?
#
loop_
_entity_poly.entity_id
_entity_poly.type
_entity_poly.pdbx_seq_one_letter_code
_entity_poly.pdbx_strand_id
1 'polypeptide(L)'
;MIRALVVRGIRQHGRLIAALCAGLVLFEGAVVWAAASIGMGPEFQQLMTTLFPANVVDTIFSQFGFASFSGAISFGYQHPVTLVISVAIVTVLATVPAHERETGFLDLVLSRPLARGKYLAATTILLAIGSALPPIALLLGSAWGLEVVEASEGLGWKEYLPAAGVLALLLVTVGSYTLFFTSAAKRRGTAIAQSVGVTLVFYWLDFMGDYWDVLETPRLFSPFHYFDPAVAAGAGVPLGHLLVLSGITLTCTAAAFWNFSRQDL
;
A
#
# COMPACT_ATOMS: atom_id res chain seq x y z
N MET A 1 -3.57 -28.61 -3.53
CA MET A 1 -4.80 -27.94 -3.03
C MET A 1 -4.61 -26.44 -2.86
N ILE A 2 -3.59 -25.95 -2.13
CA ILE A 2 -3.31 -24.50 -1.96
C ILE A 2 -3.27 -23.75 -3.30
N ARG A 3 -2.53 -24.28 -4.29
CA ARG A 3 -2.48 -23.72 -5.66
C ARG A 3 -3.86 -23.50 -6.28
N ALA A 4 -4.80 -24.43 -6.09
CA ALA A 4 -6.14 -24.31 -6.67
C ALA A 4 -6.96 -23.19 -6.00
N LEU A 5 -6.80 -23.01 -4.68
CA LEU A 5 -7.44 -21.91 -3.95
C LEU A 5 -6.87 -20.55 -4.38
N VAL A 6 -5.55 -20.45 -4.51
CA VAL A 6 -4.91 -19.21 -5.01
C VAL A 6 -5.36 -18.88 -6.42
N VAL A 7 -5.33 -19.85 -7.34
CA VAL A 7 -5.79 -19.66 -8.73
C VAL A 7 -7.26 -19.26 -8.79
N ARG A 8 -8.11 -19.83 -7.93
CA ARG A 8 -9.52 -19.43 -7.82
C ARG A 8 -9.63 -17.96 -7.38
N GLY A 9 -8.92 -17.56 -6.33
CA GLY A 9 -8.94 -16.18 -5.84
C GLY A 9 -8.46 -15.18 -6.90
N ILE A 10 -7.39 -15.53 -7.64
CA ILE A 10 -6.91 -14.74 -8.77
C ILE A 10 -7.98 -14.62 -9.86
N ARG A 11 -8.67 -15.71 -10.23
CA ARG A 11 -9.73 -15.63 -11.25
C ARG A 11 -10.95 -14.82 -10.78
N GLN A 12 -11.31 -14.96 -9.52
CA GLN A 12 -12.47 -14.28 -8.93
C GLN A 12 -12.27 -12.76 -8.86
N HIS A 13 -11.07 -12.30 -8.48
CA HIS A 13 -10.77 -10.88 -8.30
C HIS A 13 -9.92 -10.27 -9.42
N GLY A 14 -9.46 -11.08 -10.37
CA GLY A 14 -8.46 -10.68 -11.36
C GLY A 14 -8.90 -9.54 -12.27
N ARG A 15 -10.17 -9.49 -12.69
CA ARG A 15 -10.68 -8.36 -13.49
C ARG A 15 -10.67 -7.04 -12.74
N LEU A 16 -11.11 -7.06 -11.48
CA LEU A 16 -11.10 -5.88 -10.61
C LEU A 16 -9.65 -5.42 -10.37
N ILE A 17 -8.78 -6.34 -9.98
CA ILE A 17 -7.37 -6.03 -9.69
C ILE A 17 -6.67 -5.51 -10.95
N ALA A 18 -6.89 -6.12 -12.11
CA ALA A 18 -6.32 -5.64 -13.37
C ALA A 18 -6.80 -4.23 -13.72
N ALA A 19 -8.10 -3.94 -13.55
CA ALA A 19 -8.64 -2.61 -13.79
C ALA A 19 -8.06 -1.56 -12.82
N LEU A 20 -7.93 -1.89 -11.54
CA LEU A 20 -7.33 -1.01 -10.54
C LEU A 20 -5.82 -0.79 -10.80
N CYS A 21 -5.07 -1.84 -11.15
CA CYS A 21 -3.68 -1.71 -11.55
C CYS A 21 -3.51 -0.89 -12.83
N ALA A 22 -4.37 -1.06 -13.84
CA ALA A 22 -4.35 -0.21 -15.03
C ALA A 22 -4.61 1.25 -14.67
N GLY A 23 -5.54 1.51 -13.75
CA GLY A 23 -5.77 2.84 -13.19
C GLY A 23 -4.52 3.42 -12.50
N LEU A 24 -3.78 2.61 -11.73
CA LEU A 24 -2.52 3.04 -11.10
C LEU A 24 -1.41 3.34 -12.12
N VAL A 25 -1.28 2.54 -13.19
CA VAL A 25 -0.34 2.82 -14.29
C VAL A 25 -0.65 4.19 -14.92
N LEU A 26 -1.92 4.42 -15.25
CA LEU A 26 -2.37 5.67 -15.85
C LEU A 26 -2.19 6.86 -14.91
N PHE A 27 -2.53 6.68 -13.64
CA PHE A 27 -2.39 7.72 -12.61
C PHE A 27 -0.94 8.13 -12.43
N GLU A 28 -0.04 7.17 -12.23
CA GLU A 28 1.38 7.45 -12.04
C GLU A 28 2.01 8.06 -13.29
N GLY A 29 1.69 7.54 -14.48
CA GLY A 29 2.14 8.16 -15.73
C GLY A 29 1.65 9.62 -15.87
N ALA A 30 0.42 9.91 -15.43
CA ALA A 30 -0.10 11.28 -15.40
C ALA A 30 0.61 12.17 -14.35
N VAL A 31 1.01 11.62 -13.20
CA VAL A 31 1.82 12.33 -12.21
C VAL A 31 3.17 12.72 -12.80
N VAL A 32 3.87 11.78 -13.46
CA VAL A 32 5.16 12.08 -14.12
C VAL A 32 4.99 13.16 -15.20
N TRP A 33 3.97 13.01 -16.05
CA TRP A 33 3.66 13.99 -17.10
C TRP A 33 3.35 15.38 -16.53
N ALA A 34 2.55 15.45 -15.47
CA ALA A 34 2.20 16.70 -14.81
C ALA A 34 3.44 17.34 -14.15
N ALA A 35 4.26 16.56 -13.45
CA ALA A 35 5.49 17.05 -12.81
C ALA A 35 6.43 17.69 -13.83
N ALA A 36 6.61 17.07 -14.99
CA ALA A 36 7.43 17.61 -16.04
C ALA A 36 6.80 18.82 -16.75
N SER A 37 5.49 18.79 -17.00
CA SER A 37 4.76 19.90 -17.65
C SER A 37 4.78 21.18 -16.81
N ILE A 38 4.79 21.04 -15.48
CA ILE A 38 4.89 22.16 -14.52
C ILE A 38 6.36 22.62 -14.37
N GLY A 39 7.33 21.82 -14.81
CA GLY A 39 8.74 22.08 -14.58
C GLY A 39 9.13 21.93 -13.10
N MET A 40 8.56 20.94 -12.40
CA MET A 40 8.87 20.65 -10.99
C MET A 40 10.39 20.49 -10.81
N GLY A 41 10.97 21.36 -9.97
CA GLY A 41 12.42 21.47 -9.83
C GLY A 41 12.84 22.80 -9.18
N PRO A 42 14.14 23.12 -9.19
CA PRO A 42 14.68 24.32 -8.53
C PRO A 42 14.05 25.62 -9.04
N GLU A 43 13.76 25.72 -10.34
CA GLU A 43 13.12 26.89 -10.93
C GLU A 43 11.68 27.07 -10.43
N PHE A 44 10.91 25.98 -10.34
CA PHE A 44 9.56 26.01 -9.80
C PHE A 44 9.55 26.35 -8.29
N GLN A 45 10.49 25.80 -7.52
CA GLN A 45 10.66 26.17 -6.11
C GLN A 45 11.00 27.65 -5.96
N GLN A 46 11.92 28.17 -6.78
CA GLN A 46 12.29 29.58 -6.77
C GLN A 46 11.06 30.46 -7.09
N LEU A 47 10.28 30.10 -8.11
CA LEU A 47 9.02 30.77 -8.42
C LEU A 47 8.06 30.76 -7.22
N MET A 48 7.86 29.62 -6.55
CA MET A 48 6.97 29.54 -5.39
C MET A 48 7.45 30.39 -4.21
N THR A 49 8.76 30.46 -3.94
CA THR A 49 9.30 31.34 -2.89
C THR A 49 9.13 32.83 -3.18
N THR A 50 8.90 33.22 -4.43
CA THR A 50 8.52 34.61 -4.77
C THR A 50 7.04 34.91 -4.51
N LEU A 51 6.18 33.89 -4.54
CA LEU A 51 4.73 34.02 -4.39
C LEU A 51 4.25 33.78 -2.95
N PHE A 52 4.97 32.95 -2.20
CA PHE A 52 4.61 32.54 -0.85
C PHE A 52 5.79 32.71 0.13
N PRO A 53 5.52 32.85 1.43
CA PRO A 53 6.57 32.83 2.46
C PRO A 53 7.40 31.55 2.39
N ALA A 54 8.72 31.67 2.51
CA ALA A 54 9.67 30.56 2.38
C ALA A 54 9.34 29.38 3.31
N ASN A 55 8.92 29.66 4.55
CA ASN A 55 8.52 28.63 5.50
C ASN A 55 7.31 27.79 5.04
N VAL A 56 6.37 28.40 4.30
CA VAL A 56 5.21 27.71 3.75
C VAL A 56 5.63 26.83 2.57
N VAL A 57 6.48 27.36 1.69
CA VAL A 57 7.01 26.62 0.54
C VAL A 57 7.80 25.41 1.01
N ASP A 58 8.74 25.60 1.95
CA ASP A 58 9.58 24.52 2.46
C ASP A 58 8.75 23.40 3.10
N THR A 59 7.73 23.74 3.90
CA THR A 59 6.86 22.75 4.55
C THR A 59 6.05 21.95 3.53
N ILE A 60 5.44 22.61 2.55
CA ILE A 60 4.64 21.96 1.50
C ILE A 60 5.55 21.10 0.61
N PHE A 61 6.70 21.63 0.20
CA PHE A 61 7.58 20.99 -0.76
C PHE A 61 8.32 19.79 -0.15
N SER A 62 8.73 19.88 1.12
CA SER A 62 9.39 18.77 1.81
C SER A 62 8.44 17.58 1.99
N GLN A 63 7.18 17.85 2.32
CA GLN A 63 6.21 16.80 2.62
C GLN A 63 5.66 16.13 1.37
N PHE A 64 5.37 16.91 0.33
CA PHE A 64 4.82 16.39 -0.92
C PHE A 64 5.89 16.07 -1.97
N GLY A 65 7.18 16.22 -1.64
CA GLY A 65 8.28 15.91 -2.56
C GLY A 65 8.37 16.85 -3.77
N PHE A 66 7.68 18.00 -3.76
CA PHE A 66 7.62 18.93 -4.89
C PHE A 66 8.89 19.78 -5.11
N ALA A 67 9.91 19.60 -4.26
CA ALA A 67 11.21 20.26 -4.40
C ALA A 67 12.00 19.81 -5.64
N SER A 68 11.73 18.61 -6.16
CA SER A 68 12.43 18.09 -7.33
C SER A 68 11.51 17.25 -8.20
N PHE A 69 11.88 17.10 -9.47
CA PHE A 69 11.20 16.20 -10.39
C PHE A 69 11.18 14.76 -9.84
N SER A 70 12.31 14.28 -9.29
CA SER A 70 12.40 12.95 -8.68
C SER A 70 11.49 12.80 -7.46
N GLY A 71 11.43 13.81 -6.59
CA GLY A 71 10.54 13.79 -5.43
C GLY A 71 9.07 13.77 -5.83
N ALA A 72 8.70 14.50 -6.90
CA ALA A 72 7.34 14.52 -7.43
C ALA A 72 6.90 13.16 -8.00
N ILE A 73 7.82 12.35 -8.53
CA ILE A 73 7.53 10.96 -8.94
C ILE A 73 7.33 10.09 -7.69
N SER A 74 8.22 10.16 -6.70
CA SER A 74 8.05 9.44 -5.43
C SER A 74 6.75 9.79 -4.71
N PHE A 75 6.26 11.03 -4.87
CA PHE A 75 4.95 11.44 -4.35
C PHE A 75 3.79 10.61 -4.90
N GLY A 76 3.86 10.16 -6.15
CA GLY A 76 2.84 9.28 -6.76
C GLY A 76 2.61 7.98 -5.98
N TYR A 77 3.65 7.47 -5.30
CA TYR A 77 3.58 6.26 -4.46
C TYR A 77 2.88 6.48 -3.12
N GLN A 78 2.99 7.68 -2.54
CA GLN A 78 2.31 8.05 -1.29
C GLN A 78 1.02 8.85 -1.50
N HIS A 79 0.67 9.12 -2.76
CA HIS A 79 -0.54 9.87 -3.08
C HIS A 79 -1.79 9.19 -2.51
N PRO A 80 -2.76 9.92 -1.92
CA PRO A 80 -3.95 9.33 -1.32
C PRO A 80 -4.75 8.42 -2.28
N VAL A 81 -4.85 8.78 -3.56
CA VAL A 81 -5.52 7.94 -4.57
C VAL A 81 -4.81 6.60 -4.74
N THR A 82 -3.48 6.61 -4.83
CA THR A 82 -2.65 5.40 -4.93
C THR A 82 -2.84 4.53 -3.70
N LEU A 83 -2.77 5.12 -2.50
CA LEU A 83 -2.93 4.40 -1.24
C LEU A 83 -4.34 3.80 -1.12
N VAL A 84 -5.40 4.56 -1.43
CA VAL A 84 -6.78 4.07 -1.36
C VAL A 84 -7.00 2.88 -2.31
N ILE A 85 -6.54 2.98 -3.57
CA ILE A 85 -6.68 1.88 -4.54
C ILE A 85 -5.89 0.65 -4.07
N SER A 86 -4.66 0.84 -3.61
CA SER A 86 -3.77 -0.24 -3.18
C SER A 86 -4.29 -0.94 -1.92
N VAL A 87 -4.74 -0.16 -0.92
CA VAL A 87 -5.36 -0.65 0.31
C VAL A 87 -6.67 -1.39 -0.01
N ALA A 88 -7.47 -0.89 -0.95
CA ALA A 88 -8.70 -1.57 -1.37
C ALA A 88 -8.41 -2.96 -1.95
N ILE A 89 -7.36 -3.12 -2.77
CA ILE A 89 -6.95 -4.43 -3.32
C ILE A 89 -6.63 -5.40 -2.19
N VAL A 90 -5.74 -5.03 -1.26
CA VAL A 90 -5.35 -5.94 -0.16
C VAL A 90 -6.51 -6.20 0.79
N THR A 91 -7.40 -5.23 1.00
CA THR A 91 -8.60 -5.40 1.83
C THR A 91 -9.59 -6.39 1.21
N VAL A 92 -9.82 -6.30 -0.11
CA VAL A 92 -10.68 -7.24 -0.84
C VAL A 92 -10.14 -8.67 -0.70
N LEU A 93 -8.83 -8.86 -0.86
CA LEU A 93 -8.19 -10.18 -0.80
C LEU A 93 -8.15 -10.74 0.63
N ALA A 94 -7.79 -9.91 1.62
CA ALA A 94 -7.70 -10.33 3.01
C ALA A 94 -9.06 -10.65 3.63
N THR A 95 -10.15 -10.07 3.11
CA THR A 95 -11.53 -10.29 3.62
C THR A 95 -12.27 -11.46 2.96
N VAL A 96 -11.65 -12.18 2.01
CA VAL A 96 -12.22 -13.36 1.36
C VAL A 96 -12.72 -14.42 2.37
N PRO A 97 -11.97 -14.78 3.44
CA PRO A 97 -12.46 -15.74 4.44
C PRO A 97 -13.78 -15.33 5.11
N ALA A 98 -13.94 -14.06 5.48
CA ALA A 98 -15.20 -13.58 6.07
C ALA A 98 -16.34 -13.57 5.07
N HIS A 99 -16.06 -13.27 3.79
CA HIS A 99 -17.06 -13.34 2.73
C HIS A 99 -17.54 -14.77 2.46
N GLU A 100 -16.60 -15.72 2.39
CA GLU A 100 -16.91 -17.13 2.19
C GLU A 100 -17.64 -17.71 3.41
N ARG A 101 -17.33 -17.24 4.62
CA ARG A 101 -18.08 -17.60 5.84
C ARG A 101 -19.50 -17.06 5.80
N GLU A 102 -19.67 -15.79 5.47
CA GLU A 102 -20.99 -15.12 5.41
C GLU A 102 -21.92 -15.75 4.36
N THR A 103 -21.36 -16.24 3.25
CA THR A 103 -22.12 -16.89 2.17
C THR A 103 -22.31 -18.40 2.37
N GLY A 104 -21.80 -18.99 3.47
CA GLY A 104 -21.83 -20.44 3.71
C GLY A 104 -20.91 -21.25 2.81
N PHE A 105 -20.16 -20.60 1.92
CA PHE A 105 -19.24 -21.26 1.00
C PHE A 105 -18.04 -21.88 1.74
N LEU A 106 -17.62 -21.27 2.85
CA LEU A 106 -16.53 -21.79 3.67
C LEU A 106 -16.84 -23.19 4.20
N ASP A 107 -18.09 -23.44 4.62
CA ASP A 107 -18.53 -24.73 5.15
C ASP A 107 -18.49 -25.82 4.05
N LEU A 108 -18.86 -25.46 2.82
CA LEU A 108 -18.73 -26.34 1.65
C LEU A 108 -17.26 -26.68 1.34
N VAL A 109 -16.35 -25.70 1.46
CA VAL A 109 -14.92 -25.93 1.23
C VAL A 109 -14.31 -26.81 2.32
N LEU A 110 -14.71 -26.61 3.57
CA LEU A 110 -14.22 -27.36 4.74
C LEU A 110 -14.90 -28.73 4.92
N SER A 111 -16.00 -29.02 4.22
CA SER A 111 -16.56 -30.37 4.13
C SER A 111 -15.62 -31.38 3.44
N ARG A 112 -14.67 -30.88 2.65
CA ARG A 112 -13.57 -31.67 2.08
C ARG A 112 -12.46 -31.80 3.12
N PRO A 113 -11.60 -32.83 3.06
CA PRO A 113 -10.47 -32.99 3.98
C PRO A 113 -9.37 -31.94 3.76
N LEU A 114 -9.69 -30.66 3.98
CA LEU A 114 -8.82 -29.50 3.87
C LEU A 114 -8.57 -28.95 5.27
N ALA A 115 -7.32 -29.00 5.71
CA ALA A 115 -6.92 -28.37 6.97
C ALA A 115 -7.16 -26.84 6.90
N ARG A 116 -7.77 -26.28 7.95
CA ARG A 116 -8.07 -24.84 8.09
C ARG A 116 -6.83 -23.96 7.86
N GLY A 117 -5.67 -24.38 8.37
CA GLY A 117 -4.40 -23.68 8.14
C GLY A 117 -3.97 -23.63 6.66
N LYS A 118 -4.28 -24.66 5.86
CA LYS A 118 -3.99 -24.65 4.41
C LYS A 118 -4.87 -23.65 3.66
N TYR A 119 -6.11 -23.48 4.10
CA TYR A 119 -7.01 -22.46 3.55
C TYR A 119 -6.47 -21.07 3.82
N LEU A 120 -6.17 -20.75 5.08
CA LEU A 120 -5.67 -19.42 5.45
C LEU A 120 -4.28 -19.14 4.84
N ALA A 121 -3.42 -20.16 4.71
CA ALA A 121 -2.15 -20.03 3.98
C ALA A 121 -2.37 -19.69 2.50
N ALA A 122 -3.37 -20.27 1.83
CA ALA A 122 -3.69 -19.90 0.46
C ALA A 122 -4.16 -18.43 0.36
N THR A 123 -4.98 -17.96 1.30
CA THR A 123 -5.39 -16.55 1.38
C THR A 123 -4.21 -15.62 1.65
N THR A 124 -3.29 -16.02 2.54
CA THR A 124 -2.09 -15.24 2.84
C THR A 124 -1.15 -15.14 1.63
N ILE A 125 -0.98 -16.23 0.87
CA ILE A 125 -0.22 -16.22 -0.40
C ILE A 125 -0.91 -15.32 -1.43
N LEU A 126 -2.23 -15.43 -1.58
CA LEU A 126 -3.00 -14.59 -2.49
C LEU A 126 -2.84 -13.10 -2.12
N LEU A 127 -2.89 -12.78 -0.83
CA LEU A 127 -2.67 -11.44 -0.30
C LEU A 127 -1.26 -10.93 -0.62
N ALA A 128 -0.22 -11.74 -0.39
CA ALA A 128 1.17 -11.39 -0.68
C ALA A 128 1.42 -11.16 -2.18
N ILE A 129 0.75 -11.92 -3.06
CA ILE A 129 0.77 -11.67 -4.50
C ILE A 129 0.05 -10.35 -4.78
N GLY A 130 -1.14 -10.16 -4.22
CA GLY A 130 -1.96 -8.96 -4.42
C GLY A 130 -1.29 -7.66 -3.95
N SER A 131 -0.52 -7.69 -2.87
CA SER A 131 0.24 -6.53 -2.38
C SER A 131 1.42 -6.13 -3.26
N ALA A 132 1.94 -7.05 -4.08
CA ALA A 132 3.01 -6.74 -5.03
C ALA A 132 2.49 -6.09 -6.32
N LEU A 133 1.20 -6.24 -6.65
CA LEU A 133 0.65 -5.76 -7.92
C LEU A 133 0.57 -4.23 -8.01
N PRO A 134 0.09 -3.48 -6.99
CA PRO A 134 0.09 -2.03 -7.02
C PRO A 134 1.47 -1.39 -7.22
N PRO A 135 2.53 -1.75 -6.46
CA PRO A 135 3.85 -1.17 -6.67
C PRO A 135 4.45 -1.50 -8.05
N ILE A 136 4.17 -2.69 -8.61
CA ILE A 136 4.55 -3.02 -9.99
C ILE A 136 3.81 -2.13 -10.99
N ALA A 137 2.51 -1.89 -10.78
CA ALA A 137 1.72 -1.01 -11.62
C ALA A 137 2.24 0.44 -11.60
N LEU A 138 2.63 0.94 -10.43
CA LEU A 138 3.27 2.26 -10.30
C LEU A 138 4.61 2.28 -11.04
N LEU A 139 5.49 1.30 -10.84
CA LEU A 139 6.76 1.23 -11.59
C LEU A 139 6.57 1.26 -13.11
N LEU A 140 5.54 0.56 -13.62
CA LEU A 140 5.17 0.60 -15.03
C LEU A 140 4.66 1.98 -15.45
N GLY A 141 3.87 2.64 -14.61
CA GLY A 141 3.42 4.01 -14.83
C GLY A 141 4.57 5.02 -14.83
N SER A 142 5.51 4.92 -13.87
CA SER A 142 6.69 5.80 -13.82
C SER A 142 7.61 5.54 -15.03
N ALA A 143 7.82 4.28 -15.41
CA ALA A 143 8.60 3.93 -16.60
C ALA A 143 7.98 4.49 -17.89
N TRP A 144 6.66 4.32 -18.07
CA TRP A 144 5.93 4.86 -19.20
C TRP A 144 5.93 6.39 -19.21
N GLY A 145 5.69 7.03 -18.06
CA GLY A 145 5.71 8.48 -17.94
C GLY A 145 7.09 9.09 -18.25
N LEU A 146 8.17 8.49 -17.74
CA LEU A 146 9.54 8.95 -18.00
C LEU A 146 9.94 8.79 -19.47
N GLU A 147 9.45 7.75 -20.14
CA GLU A 147 9.65 7.55 -21.59
C GLU A 147 8.92 8.64 -22.40
N VAL A 148 7.67 8.96 -22.03
CA VAL A 148 6.84 9.95 -22.75
C VAL A 148 7.40 11.36 -22.66
N VAL A 149 7.97 11.75 -21.51
CA VAL A 149 8.45 13.12 -21.29
C VAL A 149 9.92 13.31 -21.70
N GLU A 150 10.59 12.29 -22.25
CA GLU A 150 12.01 12.35 -22.65
C GLU A 150 12.88 12.94 -21.53
N ALA A 151 12.74 12.40 -20.31
CA ALA A 151 13.27 12.99 -19.08
C ALA A 151 14.69 13.57 -19.24
N SER A 152 14.81 14.88 -19.07
CA SER A 152 16.02 15.68 -19.33
C SER A 152 17.22 15.33 -18.45
N GLU A 153 17.00 14.63 -17.33
CA GLU A 153 17.99 14.43 -16.26
C GLU A 153 18.60 13.01 -16.20
N GLY A 154 18.28 12.11 -17.14
CA GLY A 154 18.82 10.73 -17.10
C GLY A 154 18.27 9.87 -15.95
N LEU A 155 17.25 10.36 -15.25
CA LEU A 155 16.48 9.68 -14.21
C LEU A 155 15.86 8.39 -14.73
N GLY A 156 16.19 7.27 -14.10
CA GLY A 156 15.67 5.96 -14.47
C GLY A 156 14.56 5.48 -13.54
N TRP A 157 13.53 4.83 -14.09
CA TRP A 157 12.46 4.21 -13.29
C TRP A 157 12.97 3.22 -12.22
N LYS A 158 14.18 2.67 -12.41
CA LYS A 158 14.83 1.74 -11.47
C LYS A 158 15.14 2.37 -10.12
N GLU A 159 15.31 3.69 -10.07
CA GLU A 159 15.56 4.43 -8.83
C GLU A 159 14.38 4.32 -7.86
N TYR A 160 13.17 4.06 -8.38
CA TYR A 160 11.95 3.90 -7.57
C TYR A 160 11.70 2.44 -7.14
N LEU A 161 12.61 1.49 -7.42
CA LEU A 161 12.50 0.11 -6.94
C LEU A 161 12.42 0.00 -5.41
N PRO A 162 13.21 0.75 -4.61
CA PRO A 162 13.08 0.71 -3.16
C PRO A 162 11.74 1.29 -2.68
N ALA A 163 11.24 2.36 -3.32
CA ALA A 163 9.93 2.95 -3.04
C ALA A 163 8.80 1.95 -3.27
N ALA A 164 8.86 1.23 -4.40
CA ALA A 164 7.95 0.13 -4.71
C ALA A 164 8.04 -1.02 -3.68
N GLY A 165 9.26 -1.34 -3.22
CA GLY A 165 9.51 -2.37 -2.22
C GLY A 165 8.91 -2.03 -0.86
N VAL A 166 9.09 -0.81 -0.37
CA VAL A 166 8.51 -0.38 0.92
C VAL A 166 6.99 -0.26 0.83
N LEU A 167 6.43 0.17 -0.32
CA LEU A 167 4.98 0.14 -0.54
C LEU A 167 4.44 -1.29 -0.51
N ALA A 168 5.11 -2.25 -1.15
CA ALA A 168 4.70 -3.66 -1.10
C ALA A 168 4.66 -4.17 0.34
N LEU A 169 5.68 -3.83 1.15
CA LEU A 169 5.75 -4.23 2.56
C LEU A 169 4.66 -3.56 3.41
N LEU A 170 4.38 -2.27 3.19
CA LEU A 170 3.26 -1.58 3.81
C LEU A 170 1.94 -2.27 3.47
N LEU A 171 1.71 -2.62 2.20
CA LEU A 171 0.49 -3.28 1.76
C LEU A 171 0.32 -4.69 2.34
N VAL A 172 1.40 -5.47 2.47
CA VAL A 172 1.37 -6.74 3.20
C VAL A 172 1.04 -6.49 4.68
N THR A 173 1.61 -5.45 5.30
CA THR A 173 1.33 -5.09 6.69
C THR A 173 -0.15 -4.76 6.88
N VAL A 174 -0.72 -3.92 6.01
CA VAL A 174 -2.14 -3.58 5.98
C VAL A 174 -3.01 -4.82 5.78
N GLY A 175 -2.63 -5.65 4.82
CA GLY A 175 -3.27 -6.93 4.57
C GLY A 175 -3.26 -7.87 5.76
N SER A 176 -2.16 -7.91 6.53
CA SER A 176 -1.98 -8.83 7.65
C SER A 176 -2.91 -8.52 8.84
N TYR A 177 -3.04 -7.25 9.22
CA TYR A 177 -4.00 -6.89 10.27
C TYR A 177 -5.43 -6.96 9.76
N THR A 178 -5.67 -6.73 8.46
CA THR A 178 -6.99 -6.96 7.84
C THR A 178 -7.35 -8.44 7.92
N LEU A 179 -6.41 -9.35 7.65
CA LEU A 179 -6.58 -10.79 7.78
C LEU A 179 -6.83 -11.19 9.24
N PHE A 180 -6.16 -10.55 10.19
CA PHE A 180 -6.43 -10.71 11.62
C PHE A 180 -7.87 -10.31 11.99
N PHE A 181 -8.35 -9.12 11.59
CA PHE A 181 -9.73 -8.72 11.84
C PHE A 181 -10.73 -9.65 11.15
N THR A 182 -10.43 -10.04 9.90
CA THR A 182 -11.23 -11.01 9.14
C THR A 182 -11.32 -12.35 9.86
N SER A 183 -10.22 -12.82 10.46
CA SER A 183 -10.19 -14.08 11.19
C SER A 183 -11.14 -14.10 12.39
N ALA A 184 -11.52 -12.95 12.95
CA ALA A 184 -12.47 -12.85 14.07
C ALA A 184 -13.89 -12.44 13.63
N ALA A 185 -14.05 -11.90 12.42
CA ALA A 185 -15.31 -11.35 11.96
C ALA A 185 -16.30 -12.41 11.47
N LYS A 186 -17.57 -12.27 11.84
CA LYS A 186 -18.68 -13.11 11.32
C LYS A 186 -19.23 -12.62 9.98
N ARG A 187 -19.09 -11.32 9.69
CA ARG A 187 -19.57 -10.65 8.48
C ARG A 187 -18.43 -9.91 7.81
N ARG A 188 -18.40 -9.92 6.48
CA ARG A 188 -17.36 -9.23 5.70
C ARG A 188 -17.36 -7.73 5.98
N GLY A 189 -18.54 -7.12 6.06
CA GLY A 189 -18.67 -5.69 6.32
C GLY A 189 -18.00 -5.23 7.61
N THR A 190 -18.06 -6.05 8.67
CA THR A 190 -17.38 -5.75 9.95
C THR A 190 -15.87 -5.78 9.81
N ALA A 191 -15.32 -6.80 9.13
CA ALA A 191 -13.88 -6.88 8.88
C ALA A 191 -13.38 -5.68 8.06
N ILE A 192 -14.13 -5.29 7.02
CA ILE A 192 -13.81 -4.12 6.20
C ILE A 192 -13.82 -2.84 7.06
N ALA A 193 -14.88 -2.61 7.84
CA ALA A 193 -15.01 -1.42 8.65
C ALA A 193 -13.87 -1.27 9.68
N GLN A 194 -13.52 -2.37 10.36
CA GLN A 194 -12.40 -2.39 11.30
C GLN A 194 -11.07 -2.08 10.61
N SER A 195 -10.83 -2.74 9.47
CA SER A 195 -9.57 -2.60 8.75
C SER A 195 -9.40 -1.18 8.21
N VAL A 196 -10.39 -0.68 7.47
CA VAL A 196 -10.38 0.67 6.89
C VAL A 196 -10.31 1.74 7.98
N GLY A 197 -11.07 1.60 9.07
CA GLY A 197 -11.03 2.54 10.20
C GLY A 197 -9.65 2.62 10.83
N VAL A 198 -9.01 1.48 11.10
CA VAL A 198 -7.66 1.42 11.65
C VAL A 198 -6.62 1.99 10.67
N THR A 199 -6.72 1.65 9.37
CA THR A 199 -5.83 2.21 8.35
C THR A 199 -5.95 3.73 8.27
N LEU A 200 -7.17 4.26 8.31
CA LEU A 200 -7.40 5.71 8.25
C LEU A 200 -6.81 6.42 9.48
N VAL A 201 -6.98 5.85 10.68
CA VAL A 201 -6.38 6.40 11.90
C VAL A 201 -4.85 6.39 11.80
N PHE A 202 -4.26 5.31 11.32
CA PHE A 202 -2.80 5.26 11.13
C PHE A 202 -2.30 6.28 10.11
N TYR A 203 -2.97 6.40 8.96
CA TYR A 203 -2.63 7.41 7.96
C TYR A 203 -2.75 8.82 8.52
N TRP A 204 -3.84 9.11 9.23
CA TRP A 204 -4.06 10.42 9.85
C TRP A 204 -3.04 10.73 10.95
N LEU A 205 -2.71 9.75 11.80
CA LEU A 205 -1.69 9.91 12.86
C LEU A 205 -0.32 10.25 12.29
N ASP A 206 0.05 9.61 11.19
CA ASP A 206 1.30 9.88 10.51
C ASP A 206 1.29 11.27 9.87
N PHE A 207 0.27 11.55 9.07
CA PHE A 207 0.12 12.83 8.38
C PHE A 207 0.05 14.03 9.33
N MET A 208 -0.65 13.91 10.46
CA MET A 208 -0.72 14.97 11.47
C MET A 208 0.49 15.01 12.41
N GLY A 209 1.22 13.90 12.50
CA GLY A 209 2.41 13.76 13.33
C GLY A 209 3.55 14.71 12.95
N ASP A 210 3.56 15.19 11.71
CA ASP A 210 4.52 16.19 11.22
C ASP A 210 4.17 17.63 11.61
N TYR A 211 2.93 17.89 12.03
CA TYR A 211 2.45 19.25 12.32
C TYR A 211 2.17 19.50 13.79
N TRP A 212 1.81 18.46 14.55
CA TRP A 212 1.40 18.58 15.95
C TRP A 212 2.33 17.80 16.86
N ASP A 213 3.09 18.51 17.71
CA ASP A 213 4.05 17.93 18.66
C ASP A 213 3.43 16.81 19.53
N VAL A 214 2.15 16.95 19.91
CA VAL A 214 1.41 15.95 20.70
C VAL A 214 1.34 14.59 20.00
N LEU A 215 1.44 14.56 18.67
CA LEU A 215 1.36 13.37 17.83
C LEU A 215 2.73 12.81 17.42
N GLU A 216 3.84 13.45 17.81
CA GLU A 216 5.20 13.01 17.44
C GLU A 216 5.53 11.60 17.95
N THR A 217 5.06 11.25 19.14
CA THR A 217 5.22 9.88 19.69
C THR A 217 4.12 8.93 19.20
N PRO A 218 2.82 9.31 19.21
CA PRO A 218 1.76 8.50 18.63
C PRO A 218 1.98 8.05 17.18
N ARG A 219 2.58 8.89 16.33
CA ARG A 219 2.83 8.53 14.92
C ARG A 219 3.75 7.32 14.76
N LEU A 220 4.63 7.05 15.73
CA LEU A 220 5.52 5.86 15.72
C LEU A 220 4.74 4.54 15.72
N PHE A 221 3.48 4.54 16.16
CA PHE A 221 2.62 3.36 16.09
C PHE A 221 1.97 3.15 14.72
N SER A 222 2.04 4.15 13.84
CA SER A 222 1.51 4.05 12.49
C SER A 222 2.47 3.28 11.57
N PRO A 223 2.00 2.26 10.83
CA PRO A 223 2.79 1.66 9.75
C PRO A 223 3.20 2.68 8.67
N PHE A 224 2.45 3.77 8.49
CA PHE A 224 2.75 4.79 7.48
C PHE A 224 4.00 5.60 7.82
N HIS A 225 4.34 5.74 9.12
CA HIS A 225 5.57 6.41 9.55
C HIS A 225 6.84 5.75 9.00
N TYR A 226 6.78 4.44 8.76
CA TYR A 226 7.89 3.65 8.23
C TYR A 226 7.89 3.59 6.69
N PHE A 227 6.93 4.25 6.04
CA PHE A 227 6.74 4.29 4.60
C PHE A 227 7.04 5.69 4.06
N ASP A 228 8.27 5.89 3.61
CA ASP A 228 8.71 7.12 2.93
C ASP A 228 9.28 6.75 1.55
N PRO A 229 8.50 6.89 0.47
CA PRO A 229 8.95 6.55 -0.87
C PRO A 229 10.00 7.52 -1.42
N ALA A 230 10.03 8.78 -0.97
CA ALA A 230 11.02 9.76 -1.42
C ALA A 230 12.41 9.42 -0.87
N VAL A 231 12.50 9.19 0.43
CA VAL A 231 13.75 8.73 1.07
C VAL A 231 14.16 7.35 0.54
N ALA A 232 13.20 6.43 0.35
CA ALA A 232 13.49 5.11 -0.19
C ALA A 232 14.12 5.18 -1.58
N ALA A 233 13.60 6.00 -2.50
CA ALA A 233 14.13 6.15 -3.85
C ALA A 233 15.54 6.77 -3.85
N GLY A 234 15.79 7.78 -3.00
CA GLY A 234 17.08 8.48 -2.99
C GLY A 234 18.19 7.80 -2.19
N ALA A 235 17.88 7.29 -0.99
CA ALA A 235 18.88 6.77 -0.04
C ALA A 235 18.70 5.28 0.30
N GLY A 236 17.63 4.64 -0.21
CA GLY A 236 17.25 3.29 0.16
C GLY A 236 16.39 3.24 1.43
N VAL A 237 15.88 2.05 1.75
CA VAL A 237 14.98 1.87 2.89
C VAL A 237 15.77 1.58 4.17
N PRO A 238 15.60 2.34 5.26
CA PRO A 238 16.23 2.04 6.53
C PRO A 238 15.87 0.64 7.04
N LEU A 239 16.86 -0.14 7.49
CA LEU A 239 16.62 -1.51 7.97
C LEU A 239 15.63 -1.54 9.16
N GLY A 240 15.67 -0.54 10.03
CA GLY A 240 14.72 -0.42 11.14
C GLY A 240 13.26 -0.38 10.68
N HIS A 241 12.97 0.35 9.60
CA HIS A 241 11.62 0.48 9.05
C HIS A 241 11.13 -0.87 8.49
N LEU A 242 12.02 -1.57 7.77
CA LEU A 242 11.75 -2.91 7.26
C LEU A 242 11.46 -3.91 8.40
N LEU A 243 12.23 -3.85 9.48
CA LEU A 243 12.06 -4.73 10.64
C LEU A 243 10.74 -4.47 11.36
N VAL A 244 10.35 -3.21 11.55
CA VAL A 244 9.08 -2.87 12.21
C VAL A 244 7.89 -3.35 11.38
N LEU A 245 7.84 -3.02 10.08
CA LEU A 245 6.75 -3.45 9.21
C LEU A 245 6.67 -4.98 9.08
N SER A 246 7.82 -5.65 8.97
CA SER A 246 7.88 -7.11 8.94
C SER A 246 7.42 -7.71 10.28
N GLY A 247 7.80 -7.11 11.41
CA GLY A 247 7.38 -7.52 12.74
C GLY A 247 5.87 -7.43 12.94
N ILE A 248 5.24 -6.33 12.52
CA ILE A 248 3.79 -6.16 12.52
C ILE A 248 3.14 -7.22 11.64
N THR A 249 3.65 -7.39 10.41
CA THR A 249 3.17 -8.38 9.44
C THR A 249 3.15 -9.79 10.02
N LEU A 250 4.28 -10.23 10.60
CA LEU A 250 4.42 -11.57 11.18
C LEU A 250 3.51 -11.76 12.38
N THR A 251 3.42 -10.76 13.26
CA THR A 251 2.59 -10.81 14.47
C THR A 251 1.11 -10.89 14.13
N CYS A 252 0.60 -10.01 13.26
CA CYS A 252 -0.80 -10.02 12.84
C CYS A 252 -1.16 -11.29 12.06
N THR A 253 -0.28 -11.76 11.17
CA THR A 253 -0.49 -13.01 10.44
C THR A 253 -0.54 -14.20 11.42
N ALA A 254 0.41 -14.31 12.35
CA ALA A 254 0.41 -15.37 13.36
C ALA A 254 -0.85 -15.34 14.23
N ALA A 255 -1.29 -14.15 14.66
CA ALA A 255 -2.53 -13.97 15.39
C ALA A 255 -3.77 -14.38 14.57
N ALA A 256 -3.79 -14.10 13.27
CA ALA A 256 -4.86 -14.54 12.37
C ALA A 256 -4.92 -16.06 12.27
N PHE A 257 -3.78 -16.74 12.13
CA PHE A 257 -3.70 -18.20 12.11
C PHE A 257 -4.13 -18.83 13.43
N TRP A 258 -3.69 -18.25 14.54
CA TRP A 258 -4.10 -18.69 15.88
C TRP A 258 -5.62 -18.60 16.03
N ASN A 259 -6.21 -17.44 15.72
CA ASN A 259 -7.65 -17.23 15.82
C ASN A 259 -8.43 -18.20 14.93
N PHE A 260 -8.05 -18.29 13.66
CA PHE A 260 -8.74 -19.14 12.68
C PHE A 260 -8.67 -20.65 13.04
N SER A 261 -7.58 -21.09 13.68
CA SER A 261 -7.44 -22.49 14.12
C SER A 261 -8.43 -22.88 15.22
N ARG A 262 -8.85 -21.93 16.06
CA ARG A 262 -9.69 -22.14 17.24
C ARG A 262 -11.18 -21.88 17.01
N GLN A 263 -11.58 -21.45 15.82
CA GLN A 263 -12.98 -21.18 15.54
C GLN A 263 -13.78 -22.47 15.40
N ASP A 264 -14.91 -22.54 16.10
CA ASP A 264 -15.93 -23.53 15.79
C ASP A 264 -16.63 -23.08 14.49
N LEU A 265 -16.47 -23.89 13.45
CA LEU A 265 -17.05 -23.79 12.11
C LEU A 265 -17.74 -25.11 11.83
#